data_AF-A0A835XAL7-F1
#
_entry.id   AF-A0A835XAL7-F1
#
_cell.length_a   1.000
_cell.length_b   1.000
_cell.length_c   1.000
_cell.angle_alpha   90.00
_cell.angle_beta   90.00
_cell.angle_gamma   90.00
#
_symmetry.space_group_name_H-M   'P 1'
#
loop_
_entity.id
_entity.type
_entity.pdbx_description
1 polymer ?
#
loop_
_entity_poly.entity_id
_entity_poly.type
_entity_poly.pdbx_seq_one_letter_code
_entity_poly.pdbx_strand_id
1 'polypeptide(L)'
;MSNEKITTSLKDAIRLNVSALAMSIFVGGKYEHQTIVNLSNLVNEAEEYGIPVLAVTAVGKDMVRDSRYFSLACRIAAEHGAHIVKTYYCENFEEVVTSCPVPIIIAGGKKIPERDALELTFNAIKAGAVGVDMGRNIWQSDYPVPMIKAVRSIVHGHATVDQAYDMFKNLSKESPPPKTNKPSASSEQKPSKPTKKRKTKK
;
A
#
# COMPACT_ATOMS: atom_id res chain seq x y z
N MET A 1 3.64 0.95 17.32
CA MET A 1 3.63 1.83 16.13
C MET A 1 5.01 2.44 16.00
N SER A 2 5.48 2.66 14.77
CA SER A 2 6.86 3.03 14.46
C SER A 2 7.17 4.48 14.87
N ASN A 3 8.39 4.68 15.36
CA ASN A 3 8.98 6.00 15.61
C ASN A 3 9.62 6.49 14.31
N GLU A 4 8.78 6.87 13.34
CA GLU A 4 9.22 7.25 12.00
C GLU A 4 10.08 8.52 12.02
N LYS A 5 11.10 8.53 11.16
CA LYS A 5 11.99 9.67 10.92
C LYS A 5 12.20 9.84 9.42
N ILE A 6 12.67 11.02 9.03
CA ILE A 6 13.16 11.24 7.67
C ILE A 6 14.43 10.39 7.48
N THR A 7 14.42 9.52 6.48
CA THR A 7 15.48 8.52 6.25
C THR A 7 16.42 8.88 5.09
N THR A 8 16.09 9.91 4.31
CA THR A 8 16.86 10.33 3.13
C THR A 8 16.84 11.84 3.05
N SER A 9 18.01 12.44 2.76
CA SER A 9 18.12 13.89 2.64
C SER A 9 17.50 14.37 1.32
N LEU A 10 17.03 15.62 1.28
CA LEU A 10 16.52 16.19 0.04
C LEU A 10 17.60 16.30 -1.05
N LYS A 11 18.85 16.53 -0.64
CA LYS A 11 20.02 16.54 -1.55
C LYS A 11 20.19 15.20 -2.28
N ASP A 12 19.96 14.08 -1.60
CA ASP A 12 20.03 12.76 -2.23
C ASP A 12 18.82 12.51 -3.13
N ALA A 13 17.63 12.95 -2.73
CA ALA A 13 16.42 12.88 -3.55
C ALA A 13 16.58 13.65 -4.88
N ILE A 14 17.13 14.87 -4.83
CA ILE A 14 17.48 15.66 -6.02
C ILE A 14 18.52 14.93 -6.87
N ARG A 15 19.58 14.40 -6.25
CA ARG A 15 20.64 13.66 -6.97
C ARG A 15 20.09 12.45 -7.73
N LEU A 16 19.08 11.78 -7.17
CA LEU A 16 18.39 10.65 -7.79
C LEU A 16 17.32 11.07 -8.81
N ASN A 17 17.08 12.38 -8.97
CA ASN A 17 16.06 12.93 -9.86
C ASN A 17 14.67 12.33 -9.61
N VAL A 18 14.27 12.25 -8.33
CA VAL A 18 12.97 11.67 -7.96
C VAL A 18 11.81 12.56 -8.42
N SER A 19 10.69 11.93 -8.78
CA SER A 19 9.46 12.67 -9.10
C SER A 19 8.69 13.14 -7.86
N ALA A 20 8.88 12.48 -6.72
CA ALA A 20 8.20 12.80 -5.46
C ALA A 20 8.94 12.17 -4.27
N LEU A 21 8.68 12.70 -3.09
CA LEU A 21 9.05 12.11 -1.80
C LEU A 21 7.83 11.42 -1.19
N ALA A 22 8.04 10.40 -0.36
CA ALA A 22 6.95 9.74 0.35
C ALA A 22 7.27 9.58 1.84
N MET A 23 6.31 9.92 2.70
CA MET A 23 6.43 9.76 4.15
C MET A 23 5.16 9.19 4.75
N SER A 24 5.29 8.30 5.73
CA SER A 24 4.13 7.77 6.47
C SER A 24 3.83 8.62 7.70
N ILE A 25 2.55 8.90 7.91
CA ILE A 25 2.01 9.50 9.14
C ILE A 25 1.16 8.49 9.90
N PHE A 26 1.16 8.59 11.22
CA PHE A 26 0.47 7.66 12.12
C PHE A 26 -0.51 8.40 13.03
N VAL A 27 -1.58 8.95 12.43
CA VAL A 27 -2.68 9.60 13.15
C VAL A 27 -3.37 8.58 14.07
N GLY A 28 -3.61 8.96 15.32
CA GLY A 28 -4.05 8.13 16.45
C GLY A 28 -2.96 7.27 17.07
N GLY A 29 -1.71 7.37 16.59
CA GLY A 29 -0.60 6.55 17.04
C GLY A 29 0.23 7.17 18.17
N LYS A 30 1.02 6.31 18.86
CA LYS A 30 1.91 6.73 19.96
C LYS A 30 2.84 7.90 19.60
N TYR A 31 3.29 7.97 18.35
CA TYR A 31 4.22 8.97 17.84
C TYR A 31 3.58 9.91 16.82
N GLU A 32 2.25 10.10 16.86
CA GLU A 32 1.50 10.94 15.92
C GLU A 32 2.18 12.30 15.71
N HIS A 33 2.39 13.05 16.81
CA HIS A 33 3.01 14.38 16.77
C HIS A 33 4.32 14.40 15.99
N GLN A 34 5.23 13.45 16.26
CA GLN A 34 6.50 13.36 15.56
C GLN A 34 6.31 13.12 14.06
N THR A 35 5.40 12.24 13.68
CA THR A 35 5.18 11.91 12.26
C THR A 35 4.53 13.06 11.49
N ILE A 36 3.63 13.81 12.12
CA ILE A 36 3.01 15.00 11.52
C ILE A 36 4.03 16.14 11.40
N VAL A 37 4.83 16.40 12.44
CA VAL A 37 5.90 17.41 12.39
C VAL A 37 6.94 17.07 11.32
N ASN A 38 7.31 15.79 11.19
CA ASN A 38 8.21 15.35 10.14
C ASN A 38 7.64 15.58 8.74
N LEU A 39 6.33 15.35 8.55
CA LEU A 39 5.67 15.65 7.28
C LEU A 39 5.80 17.13 6.94
N SER A 40 5.49 18.05 7.88
CA SER A 40 5.64 19.49 7.65
C SER A 40 7.07 19.90 7.32
N ASN A 41 8.05 19.35 8.04
CA ASN A 41 9.46 19.64 7.79
C ASN A 41 9.88 19.17 6.40
N LEU A 42 9.46 17.97 5.99
CA LEU A 42 9.75 17.42 4.67
C LEU A 42 9.09 18.26 3.57
N VAL A 43 7.84 18.67 3.76
CA VAL A 43 7.13 19.56 2.82
C VAL A 43 7.87 20.89 2.70
N ASN A 44 8.19 21.56 3.80
CA ASN A 44 8.90 22.83 3.79
C ASN A 44 10.23 22.74 3.04
N GLU A 45 11.02 21.68 3.27
CA GLU A 45 12.29 21.47 2.57
C GLU A 45 12.04 21.21 1.08
N ALA A 46 11.06 20.39 0.73
CA ALA A 46 10.79 19.98 -0.65
C ALA A 46 10.23 21.11 -1.53
N GLU A 47 9.44 22.02 -0.95
CA GLU A 47 8.90 23.22 -1.60
C GLU A 47 9.99 24.15 -2.14
N GLU A 48 11.14 24.25 -1.46
CA GLU A 48 12.28 25.05 -1.93
C GLU A 48 12.80 24.60 -3.30
N TYR A 49 12.52 23.35 -3.68
CA TYR A 49 12.99 22.73 -4.92
C TYR A 49 11.84 22.29 -5.84
N GLY A 50 10.59 22.58 -5.48
CA GLY A 50 9.41 22.18 -6.24
C GLY A 50 9.21 20.66 -6.34
N ILE A 51 9.62 19.89 -5.33
CA ILE A 51 9.45 18.43 -5.30
C ILE A 51 8.17 18.08 -4.53
N PRO A 52 7.19 17.40 -5.14
CA PRO A 52 5.94 17.07 -4.45
C PRO A 52 6.14 16.01 -3.36
N VAL A 53 5.36 16.11 -2.29
CA VAL A 53 5.37 15.17 -1.17
C VAL A 53 4.07 14.35 -1.12
N LEU A 54 4.21 13.03 -1.12
CA LEU A 54 3.14 12.07 -0.90
C LEU A 54 3.10 11.64 0.57
N ALA A 55 1.99 11.93 1.25
CA ALA A 55 1.76 11.45 2.60
C ALA A 55 1.03 10.10 2.59
N VAL A 56 1.51 9.13 3.36
CA VAL A 56 0.89 7.81 3.51
C VAL A 56 0.20 7.74 4.87
N THR A 57 -1.11 7.58 4.89
CA THR A 57 -1.87 7.43 6.14
C THR A 57 -1.74 5.98 6.62
N ALA A 58 -0.77 5.72 7.49
CA ALA A 58 -0.48 4.40 8.01
C ALA A 58 -1.34 4.09 9.24
N VAL A 59 -1.79 2.84 9.32
CA VAL A 59 -2.68 2.35 10.38
C VAL A 59 -2.00 1.28 11.23
N GLY A 60 -2.17 1.38 12.55
CA GLY A 60 -1.81 0.31 13.49
C GLY A 60 -2.63 -0.96 13.25
N LYS A 61 -2.21 -2.07 13.90
CA LYS A 61 -2.96 -3.33 13.87
C LYS A 61 -4.34 -3.21 14.54
N ASP A 62 -4.40 -2.49 15.64
CA ASP A 62 -5.57 -2.43 16.53
C ASP A 62 -6.42 -1.16 16.31
N MET A 63 -6.26 -0.51 15.16
CA MET A 63 -6.97 0.73 14.83
C MET A 63 -8.18 0.45 13.96
N VAL A 64 -9.28 1.16 14.24
CA VAL A 64 -10.46 1.21 13.37
C VAL A 64 -10.07 1.83 12.03
N ARG A 65 -10.60 1.27 10.93
CA ARG A 65 -10.28 1.65 9.55
C ARG A 65 -11.57 2.02 8.80
N ASP A 66 -12.25 3.05 9.30
CA ASP A 66 -13.50 3.57 8.75
C ASP A 66 -13.29 4.89 8.00
N SER A 67 -14.33 5.35 7.30
CA SER A 67 -14.32 6.61 6.55
C SER A 67 -14.01 7.79 7.46
N ARG A 68 -14.50 7.81 8.70
CA ARG A 68 -14.23 8.86 9.67
C ARG A 68 -12.74 8.98 10.00
N TYR A 69 -12.07 7.87 10.30
CA TYR A 69 -10.65 7.84 10.58
C TYR A 69 -9.84 8.30 9.36
N PHE A 70 -10.11 7.72 8.19
CA PHE A 70 -9.35 8.07 6.99
C PHE A 70 -9.61 9.50 6.52
N SER A 71 -10.82 10.03 6.66
CA SER A 71 -11.13 11.44 6.38
C SER A 71 -10.28 12.36 7.25
N LEU A 72 -10.21 12.09 8.56
CA LEU A 72 -9.37 12.85 9.48
C LEU A 72 -7.89 12.77 9.09
N ALA A 73 -7.36 11.57 8.89
CA ALA A 73 -5.95 11.37 8.59
C ALA A 73 -5.54 11.99 7.24
N CYS A 74 -6.36 11.82 6.20
CA CYS A 74 -6.11 12.39 4.88
C CYS A 74 -6.21 13.92 4.90
N ARG A 75 -7.19 14.47 5.62
CA ARG A 75 -7.32 15.92 5.77
C ARG A 75 -6.15 16.53 6.53
N ILE A 76 -5.72 15.91 7.64
CA ILE A 76 -4.52 16.34 8.37
C ILE A 76 -3.30 16.35 7.44
N ALA A 77 -3.07 15.28 6.68
CA ALA A 77 -1.94 15.22 5.75
C ALA A 77 -1.93 16.37 4.74
N ALA A 78 -3.08 16.63 4.12
CA ALA A 78 -3.23 17.69 3.12
C ALA A 78 -3.07 19.10 3.73
N GLU A 79 -3.63 19.35 4.91
CA GLU A 79 -3.49 20.62 5.63
C GLU A 79 -2.04 20.90 6.09
N HIS A 80 -1.21 19.86 6.19
CA HIS A 80 0.23 20.00 6.44
C HIS A 80 1.06 20.08 5.14
N GLY A 81 0.40 20.30 4.00
CA GLY A 81 1.02 20.59 2.71
C GLY A 81 1.43 19.36 1.88
N ALA A 82 0.94 18.17 2.22
CA ALA A 82 1.09 17.03 1.32
C ALA A 82 0.38 17.30 -0.02
N HIS A 83 1.04 16.97 -1.12
CA HIS A 83 0.52 17.18 -2.47
C HIS A 83 -0.33 16.02 -2.96
N ILE A 84 -0.08 14.83 -2.41
CA ILE A 84 -0.80 13.60 -2.73
C ILE A 84 -0.99 12.84 -1.41
N VAL A 85 -2.15 12.22 -1.23
CA VAL A 85 -2.39 11.33 -0.09
C VAL A 85 -2.58 9.90 -0.56
N LYS A 86 -1.82 8.99 0.03
CA LYS A 86 -2.00 7.55 -0.11
C LYS A 86 -2.69 7.00 1.14
N THR A 87 -3.85 6.38 0.95
CA THR A 87 -4.64 5.78 2.03
C THR A 87 -5.12 4.36 1.68
N TYR A 88 -5.99 3.77 2.49
CA TYR A 88 -6.65 2.49 2.19
C TYR A 88 -8.10 2.72 1.83
N TYR A 89 -8.63 1.88 0.93
CA TYR A 89 -10.05 1.85 0.62
C TYR A 89 -10.86 1.36 1.85
N CYS A 90 -12.02 1.97 2.07
CA CYS A 90 -12.98 1.60 3.12
C CYS A 90 -14.42 1.73 2.60
N GLU A 91 -15.39 1.35 3.42
CA GLU A 91 -16.80 1.69 3.17
C GLU A 91 -16.98 3.23 3.22
N ASN A 92 -17.89 3.77 2.40
CA ASN A 92 -18.13 5.21 2.23
C ASN A 92 -16.85 6.00 1.87
N PHE A 93 -16.02 5.45 0.98
CA PHE A 93 -14.74 6.06 0.60
C PHE A 93 -14.90 7.43 -0.08
N GLU A 94 -16.07 7.72 -0.66
CA GLU A 94 -16.43 9.00 -1.25
C GLU A 94 -16.33 10.15 -0.22
N GLU A 95 -16.60 9.87 1.06
CA GLU A 95 -16.43 10.83 2.16
C GLU A 95 -14.95 11.19 2.37
N VAL A 96 -14.08 10.18 2.27
CA VAL A 96 -12.62 10.36 2.38
C VAL A 96 -12.11 11.20 1.21
N VAL A 97 -12.57 10.89 0.00
CA VAL A 97 -12.19 11.65 -1.21
C VAL A 97 -12.68 13.10 -1.13
N THR A 98 -13.94 13.31 -0.77
CA THR A 98 -14.55 14.66 -0.71
C THR A 98 -13.92 15.52 0.38
N SER A 99 -13.45 14.92 1.48
CA SER A 99 -12.86 15.65 2.60
C SER A 99 -11.40 16.05 2.41
N CYS A 100 -10.69 15.45 1.44
CA CYS A 100 -9.28 15.71 1.17
C CYS A 100 -9.11 16.64 -0.04
N PRO A 101 -8.47 17.83 0.12
CA PRO A 101 -8.35 18.81 -0.97
C PRO A 101 -7.29 18.46 -2.03
N VAL A 102 -6.55 17.36 -1.85
CA VAL A 102 -5.49 16.92 -2.77
C VAL A 102 -5.76 15.51 -3.30
N PRO A 103 -5.16 15.12 -4.43
CA PRO A 103 -5.43 13.81 -5.03
C PRO A 103 -5.16 12.64 -4.08
N ILE A 104 -6.11 11.70 -4.04
CA ILE A 104 -6.00 10.47 -3.27
C ILE A 104 -5.68 9.28 -4.16
N ILE A 105 -4.72 8.46 -3.74
CA ILE A 105 -4.48 7.11 -4.27
C ILE A 105 -4.70 6.06 -3.18
N ILE A 106 -5.16 4.86 -3.57
CA ILE A 106 -5.34 3.76 -2.62
C ILE A 106 -4.17 2.76 -2.62
N ALA A 107 -3.80 2.28 -1.45
CA ALA A 107 -2.88 1.17 -1.29
C ALA A 107 -3.59 -0.17 -1.56
N GLY A 108 -2.89 -1.11 -2.21
CA GLY A 108 -3.46 -2.43 -2.53
C GLY A 108 -3.74 -3.34 -1.31
N GLY A 109 -3.19 -3.05 -0.12
CA GLY A 109 -3.40 -3.90 1.06
C GLY A 109 -2.70 -5.25 0.99
N LYS A 110 -3.26 -6.27 1.65
CA LYS A 110 -2.76 -7.66 1.66
C LYS A 110 -3.02 -8.34 0.31
N LYS A 111 -2.28 -9.41 -0.01
CA LYS A 111 -2.59 -10.21 -1.21
C LYS A 111 -4.00 -10.79 -1.07
N ILE A 112 -4.80 -10.57 -2.11
CA ILE A 112 -6.14 -11.12 -2.31
C ILE A 112 -6.21 -11.72 -3.73
N PRO A 113 -7.24 -12.49 -4.07
CA PRO A 113 -7.47 -12.95 -5.45
C PRO A 113 -7.45 -11.78 -6.45
N GLU A 114 -6.95 -12.04 -7.65
CA GLU A 114 -6.76 -11.01 -8.68
C GLU A 114 -8.07 -10.30 -9.04
N ARG A 115 -9.17 -11.05 -9.15
CA ARG A 115 -10.50 -10.44 -9.39
C ARG A 115 -10.89 -9.48 -8.27
N ASP A 116 -10.64 -9.84 -7.01
CA ASP A 116 -10.96 -8.98 -5.86
C ASP A 116 -10.08 -7.73 -5.80
N ALA A 117 -8.82 -7.84 -6.24
CA ALA A 117 -7.93 -6.68 -6.39
C ALA A 117 -8.39 -5.74 -7.53
N LEU A 118 -8.91 -6.28 -8.62
CA LEU A 118 -9.53 -5.48 -9.69
C LEU A 118 -10.83 -4.82 -9.22
N GLU A 119 -11.66 -5.53 -8.46
CA GLU A 119 -12.87 -5.00 -7.82
C GLU A 119 -12.53 -3.84 -6.86
N LEU A 120 -11.50 -4.01 -6.01
CA LEU A 120 -10.96 -2.95 -5.15
C LEU A 120 -10.52 -1.72 -5.97
N THR A 121 -9.80 -1.95 -7.07
CA THR A 121 -9.34 -0.88 -7.97
C THR A 121 -10.53 -0.12 -8.53
N PHE A 122 -11.50 -0.84 -9.11
CA PHE A 122 -12.66 -0.27 -9.76
C PHE A 122 -13.49 0.57 -8.78
N ASN A 123 -13.77 0.03 -7.59
CA ASN A 123 -14.57 0.73 -6.60
C ASN A 123 -13.86 1.98 -6.06
N ALA A 124 -12.54 1.93 -5.86
CA ALA A 124 -11.78 3.10 -5.43
C ALA A 124 -11.75 4.22 -6.49
N ILE A 125 -11.52 3.87 -7.77
CA ILE A 125 -11.54 4.85 -8.87
C ILE A 125 -12.96 5.43 -9.03
N LYS A 126 -13.99 4.58 -8.96
CA LYS A 126 -15.39 5.01 -9.01
C LYS A 126 -15.76 5.97 -7.88
N ALA A 127 -15.22 5.75 -6.68
CA ALA A 127 -15.40 6.61 -5.51
C ALA A 127 -14.58 7.93 -5.57
N GLY A 128 -13.74 8.11 -6.60
CA GLY A 128 -13.01 9.35 -6.85
C GLY A 128 -11.52 9.33 -6.51
N ALA A 129 -10.94 8.16 -6.17
CA ALA A 129 -9.49 8.03 -6.15
C ALA A 129 -8.91 8.30 -7.55
N VAL A 130 -7.77 8.97 -7.64
CA VAL A 130 -7.10 9.26 -8.92
C VAL A 130 -6.16 8.14 -9.38
N GLY A 131 -5.96 7.12 -8.55
CA GLY A 131 -5.03 6.03 -8.86
C GLY A 131 -4.86 5.01 -7.73
N VAL A 132 -3.94 4.08 -7.95
CA VAL A 132 -3.60 3.00 -7.01
C VAL A 132 -2.09 2.87 -6.84
N ASP A 133 -1.64 2.52 -5.63
CA ASP A 133 -0.28 2.09 -5.31
C ASP A 133 -0.32 0.63 -4.85
N MET A 134 -0.28 -0.27 -5.84
CA MET A 134 -0.38 -1.72 -5.63
C MET A 134 1.00 -2.37 -5.50
N GLY A 135 1.32 -2.79 -4.28
CA GLY A 135 2.45 -3.69 -4.03
C GLY A 135 2.05 -5.16 -4.19
N ARG A 136 1.69 -5.81 -3.07
CA ARG A 136 1.51 -7.27 -2.98
C ARG A 136 0.58 -7.87 -4.02
N ASN A 137 -0.51 -7.19 -4.38
CA ASN A 137 -1.45 -7.69 -5.40
C ASN A 137 -0.86 -7.75 -6.81
N ILE A 138 0.27 -7.09 -7.07
CA ILE A 138 1.03 -7.22 -8.32
C ILE A 138 2.11 -8.30 -8.16
N TRP A 139 3.12 -8.05 -7.31
CA TRP A 139 4.33 -8.87 -7.28
C TRP A 139 4.17 -10.24 -6.60
N GLN A 140 3.07 -10.48 -5.87
CA GLN A 140 2.71 -11.81 -5.37
C GLN A 140 1.66 -12.50 -6.24
N SER A 141 1.24 -11.91 -7.35
CA SER A 141 0.49 -12.65 -8.37
C SER A 141 1.45 -13.55 -9.15
N ASP A 142 0.98 -14.72 -9.57
CA ASP A 142 1.74 -15.57 -10.50
C ASP A 142 1.93 -14.89 -11.88
N TYR A 143 1.11 -13.87 -12.18
CA TYR A 143 1.08 -13.16 -13.45
C TYR A 143 1.16 -11.64 -13.26
N PRO A 144 2.29 -11.09 -12.80
CA PRO A 144 2.41 -9.67 -12.42
C PRO A 144 2.21 -8.72 -13.61
N VAL A 145 2.75 -9.04 -14.80
CA VAL A 145 2.59 -8.20 -15.99
C VAL A 145 1.13 -8.16 -16.48
N PRO A 146 0.43 -9.30 -16.63
CA PRO A 146 -1.02 -9.31 -16.85
C PRO A 146 -1.80 -8.50 -15.81
N MET A 147 -1.45 -8.62 -14.52
CA MET A 147 -2.13 -7.89 -13.46
C MET A 147 -1.93 -6.37 -13.58
N ILE A 148 -0.72 -5.90 -13.89
CA ILE A 148 -0.44 -4.47 -14.15
C ILE A 148 -1.32 -3.95 -15.30
N LYS A 149 -1.40 -4.70 -16.40
CA LYS A 149 -2.21 -4.31 -17.57
C LYS A 149 -3.70 -4.22 -17.25
N ALA A 150 -4.22 -5.19 -16.48
CA ALA A 150 -5.62 -5.21 -16.05
C ALA A 150 -5.96 -4.05 -15.08
N VAL A 151 -5.09 -3.78 -14.11
CA VAL A 151 -5.24 -2.60 -13.22
C VAL A 151 -5.21 -1.31 -14.04
N ARG A 152 -4.25 -1.19 -14.97
CA ARG A 152 -4.13 -0.04 -15.87
C ARG A 152 -5.39 0.18 -16.71
N SER A 153 -6.05 -0.87 -17.20
CA SER A 153 -7.28 -0.72 -17.99
C SER A 153 -8.44 -0.14 -17.17
N ILE A 154 -8.48 -0.39 -15.86
CA ILE A 154 -9.46 0.24 -14.98
C ILE A 154 -9.09 1.71 -14.75
N VAL A 155 -7.86 1.96 -14.28
CA VAL A 155 -7.41 3.30 -13.85
C VAL A 155 -7.38 4.31 -15.01
N HIS A 156 -6.92 3.90 -16.18
CA HIS A 156 -6.70 4.79 -17.33
C HIS A 156 -7.57 4.49 -18.55
N GLY A 157 -8.30 3.36 -18.55
CA GLY A 157 -9.09 2.90 -19.70
C GLY A 157 -10.59 2.75 -19.42
N HIS A 158 -11.05 3.10 -18.21
CA HIS A 158 -12.45 2.99 -17.78
C HIS A 158 -13.06 1.59 -17.94
N ALA A 159 -12.23 0.53 -17.95
CA ALA A 159 -12.70 -0.84 -18.05
C ALA A 159 -13.51 -1.24 -16.80
N THR A 160 -14.54 -2.05 -17.00
CA THR A 160 -15.24 -2.72 -15.89
C THR A 160 -14.36 -3.82 -15.28
N VAL A 161 -14.73 -4.30 -14.09
CA VAL A 161 -14.03 -5.42 -13.42
C VAL A 161 -13.98 -6.66 -14.31
N ASP A 162 -15.09 -7.00 -14.98
CA ASP A 162 -15.16 -8.18 -15.84
C ASP A 162 -14.27 -8.03 -17.08
N GLN A 163 -14.27 -6.86 -17.73
CA GLN A 163 -13.38 -6.58 -18.87
C GLN A 163 -11.90 -6.68 -18.48
N ALA A 164 -11.53 -6.09 -17.33
CA ALA A 164 -10.16 -6.15 -16.83
C ALA A 164 -9.76 -7.58 -16.44
N TYR A 165 -10.68 -8.35 -15.85
CA TYR A 165 -10.41 -9.74 -15.47
C TYR A 165 -10.32 -10.68 -16.67
N ASP A 166 -11.13 -10.46 -17.71
CA ASP A 166 -11.00 -11.17 -18.98
C ASP A 166 -9.65 -10.86 -19.65
N MET A 167 -9.23 -9.59 -19.65
CA MET A 167 -7.90 -9.18 -20.12
C MET A 167 -6.79 -9.90 -19.33
N PHE A 168 -6.89 -9.93 -17.99
CA PHE A 168 -5.95 -10.65 -17.14
C PHE A 168 -5.85 -12.14 -17.53
N LYS A 169 -6.99 -12.83 -17.67
CA LYS A 169 -7.03 -14.26 -18.03
C LYS A 169 -6.41 -14.52 -19.40
N ASN A 170 -6.70 -13.67 -20.39
CA ASN A 170 -6.18 -13.85 -21.75
C ASN A 170 -4.66 -13.65 -21.78
N LEU A 171 -4.16 -12.57 -21.18
CA LEU A 171 -2.73 -12.29 -21.11
C LEU A 171 -1.96 -13.34 -20.28
N SER A 172 -2.59 -13.91 -19.25
CA SER A 172 -2.00 -14.98 -18.44
C SER A 172 -1.81 -16.28 -19.22
N LYS A 173 -2.66 -16.54 -20.23
CA LYS A 173 -2.49 -17.70 -21.14
C LYS A 173 -1.33 -17.50 -22.12
N GLU A 174 -1.11 -16.27 -22.57
CA GLU A 174 -0.06 -15.89 -23.53
C GLU A 174 1.32 -15.78 -22.87
N SER A 175 1.36 -15.53 -21.56
CA SER A 175 2.60 -15.35 -20.78
C SER A 175 2.59 -16.29 -19.57
N PRO A 176 2.96 -17.57 -19.75
CA PRO A 176 3.04 -18.52 -18.64
C PRO A 176 4.00 -17.99 -17.57
N PRO A 177 3.76 -18.32 -16.28
CA PRO A 177 4.55 -17.77 -15.20
C PRO A 177 6.02 -18.22 -15.38
N PRO A 178 6.99 -17.38 -14.98
CA PRO A 178 8.38 -17.82 -14.94
C PRO A 178 8.47 -19.13 -14.17
N LYS A 179 9.20 -20.13 -14.69
CA LYS A 179 9.44 -21.38 -13.95
C LYS A 179 10.10 -21.01 -12.62
N THR A 180 9.33 -20.99 -11.55
CA THR A 180 9.88 -20.78 -10.22
C THR A 180 10.52 -22.08 -9.80
N ASN A 181 11.85 -22.10 -9.68
CA ASN A 181 12.52 -23.04 -8.79
C ASN A 181 12.13 -22.66 -7.35
N LYS A 182 10.89 -22.95 -6.95
CA LYS A 182 10.54 -22.94 -5.53
C LYS A 182 11.42 -24.02 -4.88
N PRO A 183 12.19 -23.71 -3.83
CA PRO A 183 12.83 -24.75 -3.04
C PRO A 183 11.74 -25.73 -2.62
N SER A 184 11.95 -27.01 -2.92
CA SER A 184 11.11 -28.08 -2.38
C SER A 184 10.97 -27.83 -0.89
N ALA A 185 9.73 -27.77 -0.39
CA ALA A 185 9.48 -27.76 1.04
C ALA A 185 10.25 -28.93 1.66
N SER A 186 11.35 -28.62 2.33
CA SER A 186 12.11 -29.60 3.09
C SER A 186 11.18 -30.15 4.16
N SER A 187 10.94 -31.46 4.08
CA SER A 187 10.19 -32.28 5.02
C SER A 187 10.20 -31.73 6.45
N GLU A 188 9.02 -31.39 6.97
CA GLU A 188 8.82 -31.23 8.41
C GLU A 188 9.21 -32.54 9.11
N GLN A 189 10.35 -32.51 9.82
CA GLN A 189 10.65 -33.52 10.81
C GLN A 189 9.65 -33.38 11.96
N LYS A 190 8.77 -34.38 12.10
CA LYS A 190 7.90 -34.55 13.27
C LYS A 190 8.75 -34.51 14.56
N PRO A 191 8.31 -33.80 15.62
CA PRO A 191 9.03 -33.83 16.89
C PRO A 191 8.97 -35.24 17.50
N SER A 192 10.14 -35.80 17.78
CA SER A 192 10.31 -37.05 18.52
C SER A 192 9.80 -36.93 19.95
N LYS A 193 8.98 -37.89 20.40
CA LYS A 193 8.49 -38.01 21.78
C LYS A 193 9.65 -38.00 22.80
N PRO A 194 9.48 -37.39 23.98
CA PRO A 194 10.53 -37.38 25.00
C PRO A 194 10.68 -38.76 25.64
N THR A 195 11.90 -39.29 25.59
CA THR A 195 12.32 -40.52 26.26
C THR A 195 12.33 -40.32 27.77
N LYS A 196 11.55 -41.12 28.51
CA LYS A 196 11.58 -41.17 29.98
C LYS A 196 12.98 -41.53 30.46
N LYS A 197 13.71 -40.59 31.06
CA LYS A 197 14.92 -40.89 31.84
C LYS A 197 14.53 -41.66 33.09
N ARG A 198 14.94 -42.93 33.12
CA ARG A 198 14.88 -43.85 34.25
C ARG A 198 15.87 -43.34 35.31
N LYS A 199 15.37 -42.81 36.43
CA LYS A 199 16.21 -42.52 37.61
C LYS A 199 16.62 -43.84 38.25
N THR A 200 17.91 -44.16 38.20
CA THR A 200 18.56 -45.22 38.97
C THR A 200 18.79 -44.77 40.41
N LYS A 201 18.53 -45.69 41.34
CA LYS A 201 18.80 -45.61 42.78
C LYS A 201 20.29 -45.38 43.07
N LYS A 202 20.60 -44.41 43.91
CA LYS A 202 21.37 -44.54 45.17
C LYS A 202 21.34 -43.22 45.91
#